data_AF-A0A0H3CIY8-F1
#
_entry.id   AF-A0A0H3CIY8-F1
#
_cell.length_a   1.000
_cell.length_b   1.000
_cell.length_c   1.000
_cell.angle_alpha   90.00
_cell.angle_beta   90.00
_cell.angle_gamma   90.00
#
_symmetry.space_group_name_H-M   'P 1'
#
loop_
_entity.id
_entity.type
_entity.pdbx_description
1 polymer ?
#
loop_
_entity_poly.entity_id
_entity_poly.type
_entity_poly.pdbx_seq_one_letter_code
_entity_poly.pdbx_strand_id
1 'polypeptide(L)'
;MKILLSPQRADATVTYSAQGDVLTVTVDEKVHSFDFSNLQDEALTEFSSSLPICPLLFAKRTDDGVIVSALHYYGPEADEKEKVSTEIILQ
;
A
#
# COMPACT_ATOMS: atom_id res chain seq x y z
N MET A 1 6.73 -9.05 1.82
CA MET A 1 5.37 -8.68 1.35
C MET A 1 5.44 -8.15 -0.07
N LYS A 2 4.50 -8.51 -0.95
CA LYS A 2 4.40 -7.93 -2.31
C LYS A 2 3.35 -6.81 -2.29
N ILE A 3 3.65 -5.67 -2.90
CA ILE A 3 2.69 -4.58 -3.07
C ILE A 3 2.60 -4.14 -4.54
N LEU A 4 1.37 -4.04 -5.02
CA LEU A 4 0.99 -3.57 -6.35
C LEU A 4 0.52 -2.12 -6.23
N LEU A 5 1.25 -1.21 -6.84
CA LEU A 5 1.01 0.21 -6.74
C LEU A 5 0.26 0.71 -7.98
N SER A 6 -0.91 1.29 -7.76
CA SER A 6 -1.70 1.96 -8.79
C SER A 6 -1.45 3.47 -8.74
N PRO A 7 -1.04 4.10 -9.83
CA PRO A 7 -0.67 5.51 -9.84
C PRO A 7 -1.91 6.41 -9.69
N GLN A 8 -1.82 7.44 -8.85
CA GLN A 8 -2.89 8.42 -8.66
C GLN A 8 -2.32 9.83 -8.44
N ARG A 9 -2.84 10.83 -9.17
CA ARG A 9 -2.48 12.22 -8.93
C ARG A 9 -2.97 12.66 -7.55
N ALA A 10 -2.05 13.07 -6.68
CA ALA A 10 -2.37 13.66 -5.37
C ALA A 10 -1.25 14.57 -4.90
N ASP A 11 -1.57 15.60 -4.12
CA ASP A 11 -0.56 16.50 -3.52
C ASP A 11 0.03 15.93 -2.21
N ALA A 12 -0.60 14.89 -1.68
CA ALA A 12 -0.06 14.12 -0.56
C ALA A 12 1.04 13.18 -1.04
N THR A 13 1.96 12.87 -0.13
CA THR A 13 2.98 11.84 -0.32
C THR A 13 2.52 10.54 0.35
N VAL A 14 2.91 9.40 -0.22
CA VAL A 14 2.67 8.08 0.40
C VAL A 14 3.89 7.20 0.28
N THR A 15 4.29 6.57 1.38
CA THR A 15 5.38 5.58 1.41
C THR A 15 4.96 4.33 2.15
N TYR A 16 5.63 3.23 1.80
CA TYR A 16 5.33 1.89 2.28
C TYR A 16 6.60 1.22 2.77
N SER A 17 6.54 0.62 3.95
CA SER A 17 7.57 -0.28 4.47
C SER A 17 6.90 -1.49 5.12
N ALA A 18 7.59 -2.63 5.17
CA ALA A 18 7.06 -3.80 5.82
C ALA A 18 8.04 -4.32 6.88
N GLN A 19 7.51 -5.11 7.80
CA GLN A 19 8.28 -6.03 8.63
C GLN A 19 7.48 -7.33 8.71
N GLY A 20 7.88 -8.32 7.91
CA GLY A 20 7.08 -9.54 7.73
C GLY A 20 5.70 -9.23 7.12
N ASP A 21 4.64 -9.55 7.86
CA ASP A 21 3.24 -9.34 7.44
C ASP A 21 2.62 -8.03 7.96
N VAL A 22 3.42 -7.18 8.61
CA VAL A 22 2.97 -5.86 9.06
C VAL A 22 3.38 -4.80 8.04
N LEU A 23 2.41 -4.18 7.38
CA LEU A 23 2.61 -3.07 6.45
C LEU A 23 2.50 -1.74 7.19
N THR A 24 3.54 -0.94 7.19
CA THR A 24 3.50 0.44 7.69
C THR A 24 3.35 1.39 6.51
N VAL A 25 2.33 2.22 6.58
CA VAL A 25 1.98 3.22 5.57
C VAL A 25 2.15 4.60 6.19
N THR A 26 2.89 5.46 5.50
CA THR A 26 3.00 6.87 5.87
C THR A 26 2.35 7.71 4.79
N VAL A 27 1.31 8.47 5.13
CA VAL A 27 0.71 9.49 4.27
C VAL A 27 1.07 10.85 4.85
N ASP A 28 1.88 11.62 4.12
CA ASP A 28 2.58 12.81 4.62
C ASP A 28 3.35 12.53 5.92
N GLU A 29 2.85 13.01 7.06
CA GLU A 29 3.48 12.80 8.38
C GLU A 29 2.69 11.79 9.25
N LYS A 30 1.56 11.28 8.76
CA LYS A 30 0.70 10.35 9.50
C LYS A 30 1.05 8.91 9.16
N VAL A 31 1.27 8.13 10.20
CA VAL A 31 1.65 6.73 10.10
C VAL A 31 0.50 5.84 10.56
N HIS A 32 0.28 4.74 9.86
CA HIS A 32 -0.60 3.67 10.27
C HIS A 32 -0.02 2.30 9.87
N SER A 33 -0.12 1.32 10.76
CA SER A 33 0.33 -0.04 10.48
C SER A 33 -0.87 -0.97 10.34
N PHE A 34 -0.91 -1.70 9.23
CA PHE A 34 -1.86 -2.78 8.97
C PHE A 34 -1.18 -4.10 9.30
N ASP A 35 -1.69 -4.80 10.30
CA ASP A 35 -1.18 -6.11 10.69
C ASP A 35 -1.96 -7.22 9.98
N PHE A 36 -1.33 -7.86 9.00
CA PHE A 36 -1.90 -8.98 8.26
C PHE A 36 -1.46 -10.34 8.79
N SER A 37 -0.76 -10.42 9.93
CA SER A 37 -0.22 -11.69 10.46
C SER A 37 -1.30 -12.76 10.64
N ASN A 38 -2.53 -12.35 10.92
CA ASN A 38 -3.69 -13.25 11.11
C ASN A 38 -4.59 -13.36 9.87
N LEU A 39 -4.22 -12.75 8.75
CA LEU A 39 -4.98 -12.81 7.50
C LEU A 39 -4.93 -14.25 6.94
N GLN A 40 -6.10 -14.89 6.86
CA GLN A 40 -6.29 -16.21 6.25
C GLN A 40 -6.46 -16.08 4.72
N ASP A 41 -6.90 -17.15 4.02
CA ASP A 41 -7.14 -17.15 2.56
C ASP A 41 -8.43 -16.39 2.17
N GLU A 42 -8.56 -15.19 2.72
CA GLU A 42 -9.64 -14.25 2.42
C GLU A 42 -9.05 -12.98 1.80
N ALA A 43 -9.83 -12.36 0.92
CA ALA A 43 -9.51 -11.06 0.35
C ALA A 43 -10.14 -9.96 1.21
N LEU A 44 -9.33 -9.01 1.66
CA LEU A 44 -9.80 -7.78 2.27
C LEU A 44 -9.88 -6.68 1.22
N THR A 45 -11.01 -5.98 1.17
CA THR A 45 -11.22 -4.78 0.35
C THR A 45 -11.62 -3.57 1.20
N GLU A 46 -11.79 -3.76 2.51
CA GLU A 46 -12.15 -2.72 3.46
C GLU A 46 -11.10 -2.65 4.57
N PHE A 47 -10.68 -1.44 4.90
CA PHE A 47 -9.59 -1.19 5.83
C PHE A 47 -9.97 -0.04 6.76
N SER A 48 -9.79 -0.24 8.06
CA SER A 48 -9.84 0.84 9.05
C SER A 48 -8.46 1.41 9.24
N SER A 49 -8.31 2.74 9.20
CA SER A 49 -7.03 3.39 9.45
C SER A 49 -7.20 4.74 10.12
N SER A 50 -6.14 5.22 10.78
CA SER A 50 -6.04 6.59 11.30
C SER A 50 -5.54 7.59 10.25
N LEU A 51 -5.27 7.12 9.03
CA LEU A 51 -4.84 7.97 7.91
C LEU A 51 -6.02 8.82 7.45
N PRO A 52 -5.76 10.05 6.96
CA PRO A 52 -6.82 10.92 6.44
C PRO A 52 -7.50 10.30 5.21
N ILE A 53 -6.72 9.57 4.41
CA ILE A 53 -7.18 8.75 3.29
C ILE A 53 -6.43 7.42 3.40
N CYS A 54 -7.16 6.30 3.40
CA CYS A 54 -6.55 4.98 3.35
C CYS A 54 -6.11 4.70 1.90
N PRO A 55 -4.82 4.45 1.64
CA PRO A 55 -4.36 4.20 0.28
C PRO A 55 -4.44 2.71 -0.11
N LEU A 56 -4.81 1.81 0.80
CA LEU A 56 -4.98 0.38 0.51
C LEU A 56 -6.30 0.14 -0.21
N LEU A 57 -6.24 -0.69 -1.24
CA LEU A 57 -7.38 -1.09 -2.06
C LEU A 57 -7.75 -2.55 -1.87
N PHE A 58 -6.75 -3.40 -1.60
CA PHE A 58 -6.91 -4.84 -1.51
C PHE A 58 -5.76 -5.47 -0.71
N ALA A 59 -6.04 -6.53 0.03
CA ALA A 59 -5.01 -7.40 0.61
C ALA A 59 -5.47 -8.85 0.58
N LYS A 60 -4.56 -9.78 0.27
CA LYS A 60 -4.84 -11.22 0.28
C LYS A 60 -3.61 -12.02 0.66
N ARG A 61 -3.81 -13.08 1.43
CA ARG A 61 -2.82 -14.12 1.68
C ARG A 61 -2.67 -15.03 0.44
N THR A 62 -1.45 -15.30 0.04
CA THR A 62 -1.09 -16.31 -0.95
C THR A 62 -0.02 -17.24 -0.39
N ASP A 63 0.34 -18.29 -1.14
CA ASP A 63 1.43 -19.21 -0.77
C ASP A 63 2.79 -18.51 -0.64
N ASP A 64 2.98 -17.37 -1.33
CA ASP A 64 4.20 -16.56 -1.33
C ASP A 64 4.19 -15.42 -0.27
N GLY A 65 3.16 -15.38 0.58
CA GLY A 65 2.96 -14.34 1.61
C GLY A 65 1.78 -13.42 1.34
N VAL A 66 1.79 -12.22 1.92
CA VAL A 66 0.71 -11.24 1.70
C VAL A 66 0.98 -10.41 0.44
N ILE A 67 -0.03 -10.31 -0.42
CA ILE A 67 -0.10 -9.37 -1.54
C ILE A 67 -1.05 -8.23 -1.16
N VAL A 68 -0.60 -6.98 -1.34
CA VAL A 68 -1.40 -5.77 -1.12
C VAL A 68 -1.50 -5.00 -2.43
N SER A 69 -2.67 -4.41 -2.74
CA SER A 69 -2.80 -3.36 -3.74
C SER A 69 -3.02 -2.04 -3.05
N ALA A 70 -2.26 -1.01 -3.45
CA ALA A 70 -2.33 0.31 -2.85
C ALA A 70 -2.08 1.41 -3.88
N LEU A 71 -2.29 2.66 -3.48
CA LEU A 71 -2.08 3.83 -4.31
C LEU A 71 -0.62 4.31 -4.26
N HIS A 72 -0.08 4.71 -5.41
CA HIS A 72 1.15 5.50 -5.49
C HIS A 72 0.79 6.93 -5.89
N TYR A 73 1.08 7.88 -5.00
CA TYR A 73 0.79 9.29 -5.26
C TYR A 73 1.91 9.93 -6.07
N TYR A 74 1.52 10.63 -7.13
CA TYR A 74 2.42 11.42 -7.96
C TYR A 74 1.97 12.89 -8.04
N GLY A 75 2.93 13.80 -8.18
CA GLY A 75 2.72 15.25 -8.25
C GLY A 75 2.32 15.77 -9.64
N PRO A 76 2.08 17.09 -9.80
CA PRO A 76 1.70 17.67 -11.09
C PRO A 76 2.83 17.60 -12.12
N GLU A 77 4.08 17.64 -11.66
CA GLU A 77 5.29 17.59 -12.47
C GLU A 77 5.90 16.18 -12.57
N ALA A 78 5.10 15.14 -12.29
CA ALA A 78 5.58 13.76 -12.27
C ALA A 78 5.95 13.24 -13.67
N ASP A 79 7.03 12.47 -13.72
CA ASP A 79 7.47 11.77 -14.92
C ASP A 79 6.46 10.69 -15.32
N GLU A 80 6.40 10.34 -16.61
CA GLU A 80 5.51 9.28 -17.11
C GLU A 80 5.74 7.92 -16.43
N LYS A 81 6.94 7.69 -15.89
CA LYS A 81 7.27 6.47 -15.13
C LYS A 81 6.58 6.40 -13.76
N GLU A 82 6.18 7.53 -13.20
CA GLU A 82 5.41 7.59 -11.94
C GLU A 82 3.91 7.38 -12.20
N LYS A 83 3.48 7.48 -13.47
CA LYS A 83 2.08 7.35 -13.90
C LYS A 83 1.73 5.93 -14.37
N VAL A 84 2.59 4.95 -14.11
CA VAL A 84 2.36 3.54 -14.45
C VAL A 84 2.31 2.68 -13.20
N SER A 85 1.57 1.58 -13.28
CA SER A 85 1.50 0.62 -12.18
C SER A 85 2.86 -0.05 -11.95
N THR A 86 3.22 -0.24 -10.68
CA THR A 86 4.49 -0.86 -10.29
C THR A 86 4.27 -1.98 -9.28
N GLU A 87 5.16 -2.97 -9.29
CA GLU A 87 5.23 -4.01 -8.28
C GLU A 87 6.53 -3.82 -7.50
N ILE A 88 6.46 -3.83 -6.16
CA ILE A 88 7.64 -3.85 -5.31
C ILE A 88 7.54 -4.95 -4.26
N ILE A 89 8.70 -5.48 -3.86
CA ILE A 89 8.83 -6.46 -2.78
C ILE A 89 9.43 -5.76 -1.58
N LEU A 90 8.67 -5.71 -0.48
CA LEU A 90 9.12 -5.18 0.80
C LEU A 90 9.69 -6.33 1.64
N GLN A 91 10.86 -6.08 2.25
CA GLN A 91 11.53 -6.97 3.19
C GLN A 91 10.97 -6.81 4.60
#